data_AF-A0AAN9T6L5-F1
#
_entry.id   AF-A0AAN9T6L5-F1
#
_cell.length_a   1.000
_cell.length_b   1.000
_cell.length_c   1.000
_cell.angle_alpha   90.00
_cell.angle_beta   90.00
_cell.angle_gamma   90.00
#
_symmetry.space_group_name_H-M   'P 1'
#
loop_
_entity.id
_entity.type
_entity.pdbx_description
1 polymer ?
#
loop_
_entity_poly.entity_id
_entity_poly.type
_entity_poly.pdbx_seq_one_letter_code
_entity_poly.pdbx_strand_id
1 'polypeptide(L)'
;MLEGVNRSWYDHFATLCETLPASIPSLAVNLLVTSRGYFDNSLRKHLVKALACGVTSNANNFGRDADSQSSFLNLDNDMFLWYQFSRCSFNGSQFYRILSRWHNLQREINEYLLSTRVKKAWLTSYNVRHNFTSPLRIRELMADEDRLYHSLISMIQSISEALDEVFDRYTVTEWIEQNIYPTVLELEELQRNAQRLKTPQIWPRRPFAPLVDLQRLGVSLYSNHSATKG
;
A
#
# COMPACT_ATOMS: atom_id res chain seq x y z
N MET A 1 0.85 45.16 -6.61
CA MET A 1 1.42 45.30 -5.26
C MET A 1 0.26 45.38 -4.29
N LEU A 2 0.04 44.25 -3.60
CA LEU A 2 -0.85 43.86 -2.48
C LEU A 2 -0.90 42.33 -2.62
N GLU A 3 0.25 41.65 -2.62
CA GLU A 3 0.84 41.06 -1.41
C GLU A 3 -0.16 40.27 -0.56
N GLY A 4 0.02 38.95 -0.55
CA GLY A 4 0.01 38.20 0.69
C GLY A 4 -1.34 37.80 1.26
N VAL A 5 -2.09 36.96 0.55
CA VAL A 5 -2.86 35.93 1.26
C VAL A 5 -1.94 34.72 1.42
N ASN A 6 -1.11 34.79 2.45
CA ASN A 6 -0.42 33.62 3.00
C ASN A 6 -1.50 32.62 3.40
N ARG A 7 -1.76 31.61 2.55
CA ARG A 7 -2.37 30.35 2.99
C ARG A 7 -1.31 29.51 3.70
N SER A 8 -0.69 30.10 4.71
CA SER A 8 0.03 29.39 5.75
C SER A 8 -1.05 28.93 6.71
N TRP A 9 -1.41 27.64 6.66
CA TRP A 9 -2.03 26.82 7.72
C TRP A 9 -2.12 25.34 7.32
N TYR A 10 -1.27 24.92 6.38
CA TYR A 10 -0.88 23.53 6.22
C TYR A 10 0.64 23.55 6.24
N ASP A 11 1.24 22.66 7.02
CA ASP A 11 2.69 22.51 7.04
C ASP A 11 3.16 22.23 5.61
N HIS A 12 3.87 23.19 4.98
CA HIS A 12 4.38 23.04 3.62
C HIS A 12 5.41 21.91 3.49
N PHE A 13 5.89 21.36 4.62
CA PHE A 13 6.76 20.20 4.66
C PHE A 13 6.00 18.88 4.76
N ALA A 14 4.72 18.91 5.15
CA ALA A 14 3.89 17.72 5.22
C ALA A 14 3.34 17.38 3.83
N THR A 15 3.37 16.08 3.52
CA THR A 15 2.81 15.52 2.29
C THR A 15 1.34 15.88 2.13
N LEU A 16 0.83 15.87 0.89
CA LEU A 16 -0.56 16.17 0.47
C LEU A 16 -1.64 15.93 1.55
N CYS A 17 -1.84 16.92 2.42
CA CYS A 17 -2.90 16.95 3.44
C CYS A 17 -4.18 17.63 2.93
N GLU A 18 -4.18 18.05 1.66
CA GLU A 18 -5.37 18.53 0.99
C GLU A 18 -6.33 17.36 0.81
N THR A 19 -7.59 17.56 1.19
CA THR A 19 -8.60 16.50 1.30
C THR A 19 -8.64 15.61 0.06
N LEU A 20 -7.96 14.46 0.11
CA LEU A 20 -8.04 13.48 -0.97
C LEU A 20 -9.50 13.05 -1.13
N PRO A 21 -9.98 12.75 -2.35
CA PRO A 21 -11.35 12.29 -2.56
C PRO A 21 -11.71 11.07 -1.71
N ALA A 22 -10.71 10.26 -1.36
CA ALA A 22 -10.79 9.17 -0.39
C ALA A 22 -11.40 9.58 0.98
N SER A 23 -11.16 10.81 1.41
CA SER A 23 -11.59 11.37 2.71
C SER A 23 -13.01 11.95 2.70
N ILE A 24 -13.60 12.20 1.53
CA ILE A 24 -14.91 12.85 1.38
C ILE A 24 -16.02 12.13 2.15
N PRO A 25 -16.14 10.78 2.12
CA PRO A 25 -17.17 10.11 2.90
C PRO A 25 -17.02 10.30 4.41
N SER A 26 -15.79 10.27 4.93
CA SER A 26 -15.50 10.49 6.35
C SER A 26 -15.85 11.93 6.76
N LEU A 27 -15.45 12.91 5.93
CA LEU A 27 -15.80 14.32 6.14
C LEU A 27 -17.31 14.53 6.14
N ALA A 28 -18.03 13.93 5.18
CA ALA A 28 -19.49 14.05 5.09
C ALA A 28 -20.19 13.48 6.33
N VAL A 29 -19.73 12.34 6.85
CA VAL A 29 -20.24 11.78 8.10
C VAL A 29 -19.96 12.74 9.27
N ASN A 30 -18.72 13.21 9.42
CA ASN A 30 -18.33 14.09 10.52
C ASN A 30 -19.13 15.40 10.53
N LEU A 31 -19.27 16.05 9.37
CA LEU A 31 -20.05 17.28 9.25
C LEU A 31 -21.53 17.05 9.57
N LEU A 32 -22.11 15.94 9.11
CA LEU A 32 -23.50 15.60 9.43
C LEU A 32 -23.70 15.36 10.93
N VAL A 33 -22.80 14.63 11.57
CA VAL A 33 -22.85 14.37 13.02
C VAL A 33 -22.70 15.67 13.82
N THR A 34 -21.67 16.46 13.52
CA THR A 34 -21.41 17.73 14.21
C THR A 34 -22.56 18.71 14.04
N SER A 35 -23.18 18.77 12.86
CA SER A 35 -24.32 19.68 12.61
C SER A 35 -25.58 19.33 13.41
N ARG A 36 -25.76 18.05 13.78
CA ARG A 36 -26.95 17.58 14.52
C ARG A 36 -26.69 17.34 16.01
N GLY A 37 -25.44 17.14 16.39
CA GLY A 37 -25.04 16.84 17.77
C GLY A 37 -25.29 15.39 18.21
N TYR A 38 -25.68 14.49 17.31
CA TYR A 38 -25.87 13.07 17.61
C TYR A 38 -25.56 12.19 16.39
N PHE A 39 -25.17 10.94 16.65
CA PHE A 39 -24.93 9.93 15.62
C PHE A 39 -26.04 8.88 15.68
N ASP A 40 -26.90 8.87 14.66
CA ASP A 40 -28.07 7.99 14.59
C ASP A 40 -28.40 7.60 13.13
N ASN A 41 -29.18 6.53 12.96
CA ASN A 41 -29.68 6.01 11.69
C ASN A 41 -30.49 7.02 10.86
N SER A 42 -31.06 8.06 11.48
CA SER A 42 -31.69 9.18 10.77
C SER A 42 -30.73 9.97 9.85
N LEU A 43 -29.42 9.92 10.10
CA LEU A 43 -28.39 10.55 9.26
C LEU A 43 -28.20 9.85 7.90
N ARG A 44 -28.54 8.56 7.82
CA ARG A 44 -28.34 7.72 6.64
C ARG A 44 -28.90 8.34 5.36
N LYS A 45 -30.14 8.83 5.42
CA LYS A 45 -30.83 9.45 4.27
C LYS A 45 -30.10 10.72 3.78
N HIS A 46 -29.53 11.48 4.72
CA HIS A 46 -28.84 12.72 4.42
C HIS A 46 -27.46 12.44 3.80
N LEU A 47 -26.76 11.42 4.30
CA LEU A 47 -25.48 10.99 3.77
C LEU A 47 -25.60 10.43 2.35
N VAL A 48 -26.55 9.51 2.13
CA VAL A 48 -26.84 8.93 0.80
C VAL A 48 -27.17 10.02 -0.22
N LYS A 49 -27.93 11.04 0.20
CA LYS A 49 -28.24 12.20 -0.64
C LYS A 49 -27.00 13.06 -0.90
N ALA A 50 -26.21 13.37 0.13
CA ALA A 50 -25.04 14.24 0.03
C ALA A 50 -23.93 13.65 -0.86
N LEU A 51 -23.69 12.34 -0.76
CA LEU A 51 -22.67 11.64 -1.55
C LEU A 51 -23.21 11.10 -2.89
N ALA A 52 -24.46 11.41 -3.23
CA ALA A 52 -25.14 10.93 -4.43
C ALA A 52 -25.00 9.40 -4.60
N CYS A 53 -25.31 8.64 -3.55
CA CYS A 53 -25.25 7.18 -3.63
C CYS A 53 -26.39 6.64 -4.48
N GLY A 54 -26.06 5.74 -5.42
CA GLY A 54 -27.01 5.21 -6.41
C GLY A 54 -28.26 4.61 -5.78
N VAL A 55 -29.43 5.05 -6.26
CA VAL A 55 -30.77 4.70 -5.74
C VAL A 55 -31.17 3.24 -5.99
N THR A 56 -30.37 2.45 -6.72
CA THR A 56 -30.63 1.02 -7.00
C THR A 56 -30.32 0.10 -5.83
N SER A 57 -29.59 0.56 -4.82
CA SER A 57 -29.83 0.02 -3.48
C SER A 57 -31.13 0.64 -3.01
N ASN A 58 -32.19 -0.17 -2.87
CA ASN A 58 -33.24 0.11 -1.90
C ASN A 58 -32.58 0.81 -0.71
N ALA A 59 -33.07 1.96 -0.24
CA ALA A 59 -32.54 2.63 0.96
C ALA A 59 -32.41 1.67 2.16
N ASN A 60 -33.05 0.50 2.05
CA ASN A 60 -32.95 -0.67 2.88
C ASN A 60 -31.57 -1.37 2.88
N ASN A 61 -30.69 -1.27 1.88
CA ASN A 61 -29.44 -2.07 1.73
C ASN A 61 -28.13 -1.31 2.05
N PHE A 62 -28.16 0.01 2.26
CA PHE A 62 -27.01 0.77 2.78
C PHE A 62 -26.96 0.57 4.29
N GLY A 63 -26.09 -0.32 4.77
CA GLY A 63 -26.03 -0.74 6.18
C GLY A 63 -27.19 -1.65 6.60
N ARG A 64 -27.43 -2.75 5.86
CA ARG A 64 -28.46 -3.76 6.16
C ARG A 64 -27.82 -5.02 6.73
N ASP A 65 -27.33 -4.90 7.95
CA ASP A 65 -27.22 -6.08 8.80
C ASP A 65 -28.57 -6.25 9.52
N ALA A 66 -29.04 -7.49 9.59
CA ALA A 66 -30.41 -7.90 9.91
C ALA A 66 -30.83 -7.67 11.38
N ASP A 67 -30.11 -6.81 12.12
CA ASP A 67 -30.42 -6.53 13.50
C ASP A 67 -30.56 -5.01 13.73
N SER A 68 -31.74 -4.66 14.24
CA SER A 68 -32.34 -3.32 14.29
C SER A 68 -31.61 -2.28 15.17
N GLN A 69 -30.38 -2.57 15.60
CA GLN A 69 -29.54 -1.72 16.47
C GLN A 69 -28.17 -1.38 15.87
N SER A 70 -27.84 -1.86 14.68
CA SER A 70 -26.56 -1.53 14.03
C SER A 70 -26.57 -0.09 13.48
N SER A 71 -25.45 0.61 13.70
CA SER A 71 -25.12 1.89 13.08
C SER A 71 -25.30 1.84 11.56
N PHE A 72 -25.61 2.96 10.91
CA PHE A 72 -25.72 2.99 9.44
C PHE A 72 -24.38 2.80 8.73
N LEU A 73 -23.25 2.76 9.45
CA LEU A 73 -21.92 2.43 8.95
C LEU A 73 -21.50 1.04 9.44
N ASN A 74 -21.05 0.17 8.53
CA ASN A 74 -20.55 -1.16 8.88
C ASN A 74 -19.03 -1.15 9.04
N LEU A 75 -18.54 -0.63 10.17
CA LEU A 75 -17.10 -0.57 10.42
C LEU A 75 -16.50 -1.93 10.82
N ASP A 76 -17.32 -2.87 11.28
CA ASP A 76 -16.87 -4.19 11.73
C ASP A 76 -16.40 -5.05 10.56
N ASN A 77 -17.18 -5.07 9.47
CA ASN A 77 -16.86 -5.85 8.27
C ASN A 77 -16.22 -5.03 7.16
N ASP A 78 -16.39 -3.71 7.17
CA ASP A 78 -15.87 -2.78 6.16
C ASP A 78 -15.18 -1.58 6.83
N MET A 79 -14.03 -1.84 7.46
CA MET A 79 -13.25 -0.85 8.21
C MET A 79 -12.92 0.41 7.41
N PHE A 80 -12.73 0.29 6.09
CA PHE A 80 -12.45 1.41 5.20
C PHE A 80 -13.68 1.92 4.44
N LEU A 81 -14.84 1.30 4.66
CA LEU A 81 -16.12 1.61 4.04
C LEU A 81 -16.10 1.55 2.50
N TRP A 82 -15.12 0.82 1.93
CA TRP A 82 -14.90 0.71 0.49
C TRP A 82 -16.14 0.16 -0.21
N TYR A 83 -16.74 -0.90 0.35
CA TYR A 83 -17.92 -1.52 -0.21
C TYR A 83 -19.12 -0.58 -0.11
N GLN A 84 -19.31 0.03 1.06
CA GLN A 84 -20.46 0.87 1.34
C GLN A 84 -20.50 2.14 0.48
N PHE A 85 -19.36 2.80 0.27
CA PHE A 85 -19.28 4.04 -0.52
C PHE A 85 -18.86 3.86 -1.98
N SER A 86 -18.46 2.66 -2.42
CA SER A 86 -18.14 2.38 -3.83
C SER A 86 -19.26 2.76 -4.82
N ARG A 87 -20.51 2.70 -4.35
CA ARG A 87 -21.73 2.98 -5.11
C ARG A 87 -22.13 4.46 -5.11
N CYS A 88 -21.32 5.30 -4.50
CA CYS A 88 -21.56 6.74 -4.42
C CYS A 88 -20.87 7.48 -5.55
N SER A 89 -21.50 8.56 -6.03
CA SER A 89 -21.03 9.38 -7.14
C SER A 89 -20.67 10.79 -6.68
N PHE A 90 -19.89 10.89 -5.61
CA PHE A 90 -19.26 12.14 -5.19
C PHE A 90 -18.01 12.43 -6.05
N ASN A 91 -17.52 13.67 -5.98
CA ASN A 91 -16.34 14.08 -6.75
C ASN A 91 -15.11 13.23 -6.38
N GLY A 92 -14.43 12.62 -7.35
CA GLY A 92 -13.34 11.67 -7.11
C GLY A 92 -13.76 10.30 -6.56
N SER A 93 -15.04 9.93 -6.70
CA SER A 93 -15.52 8.55 -6.43
C SER A 93 -14.87 7.50 -7.33
N GLN A 94 -14.38 7.87 -8.52
CA GLN A 94 -13.57 6.99 -9.37
C GLN A 94 -12.27 6.61 -8.66
N PHE A 95 -11.52 7.61 -8.19
CA PHE A 95 -10.31 7.40 -7.41
C PHE A 95 -10.58 6.59 -6.14
N TYR A 96 -11.67 6.86 -5.42
CA TYR A 96 -12.10 6.08 -4.26
C TYR A 96 -12.21 4.57 -4.55
N ARG A 97 -12.85 4.20 -5.68
CA ARG A 97 -12.96 2.79 -6.10
C ARG A 97 -11.60 2.20 -6.46
N ILE A 98 -10.78 2.94 -7.19
CA ILE A 98 -9.44 2.48 -7.59
C ILE A 98 -8.55 2.29 -6.36
N LEU A 99 -8.67 3.14 -5.34
CA LEU A 99 -7.93 3.03 -4.10
C LEU A 99 -8.21 1.71 -3.36
N SER A 100 -9.46 1.22 -3.41
CA SER A 100 -9.78 -0.11 -2.87
C SER A 100 -9.06 -1.25 -3.63
N ARG A 101 -8.94 -1.12 -4.96
CA ARG A 101 -8.21 -2.09 -5.80
C ARG A 101 -6.70 -2.00 -5.53
N TRP A 102 -6.17 -0.78 -5.39
CA TRP A 102 -4.80 -0.52 -4.99
C TRP A 102 -4.47 -1.17 -3.65
N HIS A 103 -5.32 -0.98 -2.64
CA HIS A 103 -5.12 -1.56 -1.31
C HIS A 103 -5.01 -3.10 -1.36
N ASN A 104 -5.85 -3.75 -2.17
CA ASN A 104 -5.78 -5.21 -2.35
C ASN A 104 -4.48 -5.63 -3.07
N LEU A 105 -4.09 -4.93 -4.13
CA LEU A 105 -2.83 -5.20 -4.83
C LEU A 105 -1.61 -4.97 -3.94
N GLN A 106 -1.62 -3.90 -3.14
CA GLN A 106 -0.60 -3.62 -2.14
C GLN A 106 -0.45 -4.76 -1.14
N ARG A 107 -1.57 -5.28 -0.60
CA ARG A 107 -1.55 -6.42 0.31
C ARG A 107 -0.95 -7.65 -0.38
N GLU A 108 -1.36 -7.94 -1.61
CA GLU A 108 -0.83 -9.07 -2.40
C GLU A 108 0.69 -8.94 -2.63
N ILE A 109 1.18 -7.76 -3.03
CA ILE A 109 2.60 -7.49 -3.23
C ILE A 109 3.38 -7.65 -1.91
N ASN A 110 2.84 -7.11 -0.81
CA ASN A 110 3.47 -7.22 0.50
C ASN A 110 3.55 -8.68 0.98
N GLU A 111 2.48 -9.46 0.79
CA GLU A 111 2.47 -10.89 1.09
C GLU A 111 3.50 -11.65 0.23
N TYR A 112 3.59 -11.31 -1.05
CA TYR A 112 4.59 -11.87 -1.96
C TYR A 112 6.02 -11.56 -1.50
N LEU A 113 6.33 -10.28 -1.20
CA LEU A 113 7.63 -9.83 -0.70
C LEU A 113 7.99 -10.53 0.62
N LEU A 114 7.06 -10.62 1.56
CA LEU A 114 7.24 -11.34 2.82
C LEU A 114 7.48 -12.84 2.58
N SER A 115 6.75 -13.45 1.66
CA SER A 115 6.92 -14.87 1.34
C SER A 115 8.32 -15.16 0.78
N THR A 116 8.82 -14.27 -0.07
CA THR A 116 10.08 -14.41 -0.79
C THR A 116 11.29 -14.06 0.08
N ARG A 117 11.22 -12.95 0.82
CA ARG A 117 12.32 -12.45 1.67
C ARG A 117 12.40 -13.16 3.01
N VAL A 118 11.26 -13.51 3.63
CA VAL A 118 11.21 -14.01 5.02
C VAL A 118 10.79 -15.47 5.08
N LYS A 119 9.60 -15.84 4.59
CA LYS A 119 9.00 -17.16 4.87
C LYS A 119 9.74 -18.31 4.20
N LYS A 120 10.14 -18.16 2.93
CA LYS A 120 10.81 -19.21 2.16
C LYS A 120 12.34 -19.19 2.29
N ALA A 121 12.91 -18.12 2.85
CA ALA A 121 14.33 -17.98 3.20
C ALA A 121 15.37 -18.17 2.06
N TRP A 122 14.99 -18.17 0.78
CA TRP A 122 15.92 -18.35 -0.35
C TRP A 122 16.43 -17.03 -0.96
N LEU A 123 15.78 -15.90 -0.69
CA LEU A 123 16.16 -14.57 -1.20
C LEU A 123 16.27 -13.55 -0.04
N THR A 124 16.80 -14.00 1.09
CA THR A 124 17.08 -13.12 2.24
C THR A 124 18.26 -12.21 1.94
N SER A 125 18.38 -11.10 2.68
CA SER A 125 19.56 -10.24 2.63
C SER A 125 20.86 -11.00 2.97
N TYR A 126 20.77 -12.07 3.77
CA TYR A 126 21.91 -12.96 4.04
C TYR A 126 22.37 -13.71 2.77
N ASN A 127 21.44 -14.35 2.07
CA ASN A 127 21.75 -15.07 0.83
C ASN A 127 22.29 -14.14 -0.26
N VAL A 128 21.71 -12.94 -0.34
CA VAL A 128 22.17 -11.86 -1.23
C VAL A 128 23.61 -11.47 -0.88
N ARG A 129 23.95 -11.20 0.40
CA ARG A 129 25.31 -10.85 0.83
C ARG A 129 26.35 -11.95 0.56
N HIS A 130 25.98 -13.21 0.73
CA HIS A 130 26.89 -14.34 0.55
C HIS A 130 26.84 -14.96 -0.85
N ASN A 131 26.04 -14.40 -1.78
CA ASN A 131 25.79 -14.94 -3.11
C ASN A 131 25.47 -16.45 -3.11
N PHE A 132 24.67 -16.88 -2.14
CA PHE A 132 24.42 -18.30 -1.87
C PHE A 132 22.92 -18.60 -1.88
N THR A 133 22.46 -19.31 -2.91
CA THR A 133 21.08 -19.80 -3.01
C THR A 133 20.95 -20.79 -4.18
N SER A 134 19.80 -21.47 -4.27
CA SER A 134 19.48 -22.39 -5.35
C SER A 134 18.80 -21.66 -6.51
N PRO A 135 19.37 -21.70 -7.74
CA PRO A 135 18.77 -21.05 -8.91
C PRO A 135 17.38 -21.58 -9.26
N LEU A 136 17.11 -22.87 -8.99
CA LEU A 136 15.79 -23.47 -9.20
C LEU A 136 14.75 -22.86 -8.25
N ARG A 137 15.10 -22.70 -6.96
CA ARG A 137 14.21 -22.08 -5.97
C ARG A 137 13.94 -20.61 -6.26
N ILE A 138 14.91 -19.88 -6.79
CA ILE A 138 14.67 -18.50 -7.25
C ILE A 138 13.66 -18.48 -8.39
N ARG A 139 13.76 -19.40 -9.37
CA ARG A 139 12.80 -19.44 -10.48
C ARG A 139 11.38 -19.69 -9.98
N GLU A 140 11.20 -20.64 -9.06
CA GLU A 140 9.90 -20.90 -8.42
C GLU A 140 9.37 -19.67 -7.66
N LEU A 141 10.24 -18.94 -6.98
CA LEU A 141 9.89 -17.73 -6.24
C LEU A 141 9.51 -16.55 -7.13
N MET A 142 10.14 -16.44 -8.30
CA MET A 142 9.93 -15.33 -9.23
C MET A 142 8.77 -15.56 -10.21
N ALA A 143 8.05 -16.68 -10.10
CA ALA A 143 6.99 -17.04 -11.05
C ALA A 143 5.86 -16.00 -11.11
N ASP A 144 5.54 -15.36 -9.99
CA ASP A 144 4.47 -14.35 -9.89
C ASP A 144 4.97 -12.90 -10.12
N GLU A 145 6.28 -12.69 -10.27
CA GLU A 145 6.88 -11.36 -10.29
C GLU A 145 6.38 -10.52 -11.47
N ASP A 146 6.48 -11.05 -12.68
CA ASP A 146 6.04 -10.37 -13.91
C ASP A 146 4.54 -9.99 -13.83
N ARG A 147 3.70 -10.90 -13.32
CA ARG A 147 2.25 -10.66 -13.16
C ARG A 147 1.98 -9.51 -12.20
N LEU A 148 2.65 -9.49 -11.05
CA LEU A 148 2.50 -8.43 -10.05
C LEU A 148 3.03 -7.10 -10.57
N TYR A 149 4.16 -7.10 -11.26
CA TYR A 149 4.74 -5.89 -11.87
C TYR A 149 3.81 -5.29 -12.93
N HIS A 150 3.29 -6.11 -13.85
CA HIS A 150 2.31 -5.63 -14.85
C HIS A 150 1.03 -5.10 -14.21
N SER A 151 0.54 -5.76 -13.15
CA SER A 151 -0.63 -5.31 -12.39
C SER A 151 -0.37 -3.95 -11.72
N LEU A 152 0.84 -3.75 -11.19
CA LEU A 152 1.28 -2.49 -10.59
C LEU A 152 1.32 -1.35 -11.63
N ILE A 153 1.93 -1.59 -12.80
CA ILE A 153 2.00 -0.58 -13.87
C ILE A 153 0.59 -0.20 -14.36
N SER A 154 -0.29 -1.17 -14.58
CA SER A 154 -1.68 -0.91 -14.97
C SER A 154 -2.45 -0.13 -13.89
N MET A 155 -2.16 -0.40 -12.61
CA MET A 155 -2.75 0.33 -11.49
C MET A 155 -2.28 1.79 -11.46
N ILE A 156 -1.00 2.05 -11.71
CA ILE A 156 -0.45 3.42 -11.79
C ILE A 156 -1.17 4.22 -12.87
N GLN A 157 -1.36 3.64 -14.06
CA GLN A 157 -2.11 4.28 -15.15
C GLN A 157 -3.55 4.61 -14.73
N SER A 158 -4.25 3.63 -14.14
CA SER A 158 -5.62 3.81 -13.67
C SER A 158 -5.74 4.89 -12.59
N ILE A 159 -4.78 4.95 -11.66
CA ILE A 159 -4.74 5.95 -10.59
C ILE A 159 -4.47 7.34 -11.17
N SER A 160 -3.50 7.46 -12.08
CA SER A 160 -3.16 8.72 -12.73
C SER A 160 -4.38 9.31 -13.44
N GLU A 161 -5.07 8.51 -14.25
CA GLU A 161 -6.27 8.93 -14.98
C GLU A 161 -7.38 9.42 -14.02
N ALA A 162 -7.60 8.73 -12.90
CA ALA A 162 -8.64 9.11 -11.95
C ALA A 162 -8.28 10.32 -11.06
N LEU A 163 -6.99 10.56 -10.84
CA LEU A 163 -6.53 11.75 -10.09
C LEU A 163 -6.46 12.99 -10.99
N ASP A 164 -6.15 12.83 -12.28
CA ASP A 164 -6.13 13.92 -13.27
C ASP A 164 -7.50 14.61 -13.43
N GLU A 165 -8.60 13.95 -13.07
CA GLU A 165 -9.95 14.55 -13.06
C GLU A 165 -10.16 15.55 -11.91
N VAL A 166 -9.40 15.43 -10.81
CA VAL A 166 -9.66 16.16 -9.55
C VAL A 166 -8.51 17.09 -9.17
N PHE A 167 -7.28 16.74 -9.51
CA PHE A 167 -6.07 17.46 -9.12
C PHE A 167 -5.24 17.87 -10.32
N ASP A 168 -4.30 18.78 -10.10
CA ASP A 168 -3.28 19.12 -11.08
C ASP A 168 -2.17 18.05 -11.14
N ARG A 169 -1.45 18.06 -12.26
CA ARG A 169 -0.41 17.08 -12.56
C ARG A 169 0.71 17.00 -11.52
N TYR A 170 1.02 18.09 -10.83
CA TYR A 170 2.08 18.08 -9.81
C TYR A 170 1.62 17.29 -8.60
N THR A 171 0.41 17.54 -8.11
CA THR A 171 -0.21 16.76 -7.04
C THR A 171 -0.37 15.28 -7.40
N VAL A 172 -0.79 14.96 -8.63
CA VAL A 172 -0.87 13.55 -9.09
C VAL A 172 0.50 12.87 -9.03
N THR A 173 1.53 13.54 -9.55
CA THR A 173 2.90 13.01 -9.58
C THR A 173 3.45 12.79 -8.17
N GLU A 174 3.30 13.79 -7.29
CA GLU A 174 3.73 13.70 -5.90
C GLU A 174 3.04 12.54 -5.17
N TRP A 175 1.73 12.38 -5.36
CA TRP A 175 0.98 11.31 -4.72
C TRP A 175 1.47 9.93 -5.15
N ILE A 176 1.70 9.73 -6.45
CA ILE A 176 2.24 8.48 -7.01
C ILE A 176 3.65 8.22 -6.48
N GLU A 177 4.51 9.24 -6.43
CA GLU A 177 5.87 9.14 -5.91
C GLU A 177 5.91 8.74 -4.44
N GLN A 178 5.01 9.27 -3.61
CA GLN A 178 5.01 8.96 -2.19
C GLN A 178 4.34 7.62 -1.86
N ASN A 179 3.25 7.28 -2.55
CA ASN A 179 2.40 6.16 -2.16
C ASN A 179 2.63 4.89 -2.97
N ILE A 180 3.07 5.00 -4.23
CA ILE A 180 3.23 3.84 -5.13
C ILE A 180 4.70 3.53 -5.39
N TYR A 181 5.52 4.55 -5.64
CA TYR A 181 6.91 4.38 -6.07
C TYR A 181 7.79 3.57 -5.09
N PRO A 182 7.64 3.65 -3.75
CA PRO A 182 8.39 2.79 -2.84
C PRO A 182 8.15 1.30 -3.11
N THR A 183 6.90 0.90 -3.44
CA THR A 183 6.59 -0.49 -3.80
C THR A 183 7.26 -0.90 -5.12
N VAL A 184 7.30 0.01 -6.11
CA VAL A 184 8.00 -0.22 -7.38
C VAL A 184 9.47 -0.53 -7.10
N LEU A 185 10.13 0.31 -6.29
CA LEU A 185 11.53 0.13 -5.93
C LEU A 185 11.79 -1.20 -5.22
N GLU A 186 10.90 -1.61 -4.32
CA GLU A 186 11.05 -2.89 -3.61
C GLU A 186 10.94 -4.12 -4.53
N LEU A 187 10.01 -4.09 -5.50
CA LEU A 187 9.87 -5.15 -6.49
C LEU A 187 11.06 -5.20 -7.45
N GLU A 188 11.50 -4.04 -7.96
CA GLU A 188 12.68 -4.00 -8.84
C GLU A 188 13.96 -4.41 -8.12
N GLU A 189 14.11 -4.04 -6.84
CA GLU A 189 15.24 -4.48 -6.02
C GLU A 189 15.20 -6.01 -5.84
N LEU A 190 14.02 -6.58 -5.59
CA LEU A 190 13.85 -8.02 -5.50
C LEU A 190 14.26 -8.72 -6.80
N GLN A 191 13.82 -8.18 -7.95
CA GLN A 191 14.13 -8.70 -9.27
C GLN A 191 15.64 -8.63 -9.56
N ARG A 192 16.29 -7.49 -9.30
CA ARG A 192 17.75 -7.32 -9.45
C ARG A 192 18.52 -8.33 -8.59
N ASN A 193 18.12 -8.50 -7.33
CA ASN A 193 18.72 -9.46 -6.41
C ASN A 193 18.53 -10.90 -6.90
N ALA A 194 17.35 -11.24 -7.41
CA ALA A 194 17.05 -12.54 -7.99
C ALA A 194 17.94 -12.83 -9.21
N GLN A 195 18.08 -11.87 -10.13
CA GLN A 195 18.92 -12.00 -11.32
C GLN A 195 20.40 -12.21 -10.93
N ARG A 196 20.92 -11.42 -9.98
CA ARG A 196 22.29 -11.56 -9.49
C ARG A 196 22.57 -12.95 -8.91
N LEU A 197 21.60 -13.50 -8.18
CA LEU A 197 21.71 -14.81 -7.55
C LEU A 197 21.42 -15.99 -8.48
N LYS A 198 20.90 -15.76 -9.70
CA LYS A 198 20.79 -16.78 -10.75
C LYS A 198 22.13 -17.06 -11.44
N THR A 199 23.05 -16.10 -11.44
CA THR A 199 24.34 -16.15 -12.17
C THR A 199 25.48 -16.99 -11.55
N PRO A 200 25.51 -17.40 -10.27
CA PRO A 200 26.68 -18.10 -9.72
C PRO A 200 26.68 -19.59 -10.10
N GLN A 201 27.74 -20.05 -10.76
CA GLN A 201 27.97 -21.47 -11.02
C GLN A 201 28.81 -22.16 -9.92
N ILE A 202 29.52 -21.40 -9.09
CA ILE A 202 30.39 -21.93 -8.03
C ILE A 202 29.98 -21.29 -6.70
N TRP A 203 29.49 -22.11 -5.77
CA TRP A 203 29.11 -21.65 -4.43
C TRP A 203 30.26 -21.80 -3.43
N PRO A 204 30.47 -20.82 -2.53
CA PRO A 204 31.44 -20.97 -1.44
C PRO A 204 31.05 -22.10 -0.50
N ARG A 205 32.04 -22.82 0.04
CA ARG A 205 31.82 -23.79 1.11
C ARG A 205 31.53 -23.06 2.43
N ARG A 206 30.62 -23.59 3.22
CA ARG A 206 30.34 -23.10 4.58
C ARG A 206 31.45 -23.57 5.54
N PRO A 207 31.74 -22.83 6.63
CA PRO A 207 31.11 -21.58 7.07
C PRO A 207 31.58 -20.34 6.28
N PHE A 208 30.70 -19.34 6.14
CA PHE A 208 31.07 -18.07 5.49
C PHE A 208 31.79 -17.14 6.46
N ALA A 209 32.62 -16.25 5.91
CA ALA A 209 33.25 -15.19 6.70
C ALA A 209 32.18 -14.35 7.41
N PRO A 210 32.34 -14.07 8.72
CA PRO A 210 31.33 -13.34 9.47
C PRO A 210 31.29 -11.88 9.03
N LEU A 211 30.12 -11.26 9.11
CA LEU A 211 29.91 -9.88 8.67
C LEU A 211 30.63 -8.92 9.63
N VAL A 212 31.54 -8.10 9.09
CA VAL A 212 32.37 -7.18 9.89
C VAL A 212 31.54 -6.18 10.70
N ASP A 213 30.41 -5.71 10.16
CA ASP A 213 29.48 -4.80 10.87
C ASP A 213 28.91 -5.39 12.17
N LEU A 214 28.97 -6.71 12.37
CA LEU A 214 28.55 -7.32 13.64
C LEU A 214 29.45 -6.90 14.82
N GLN A 215 30.68 -6.44 14.56
CA GLN A 215 31.56 -5.88 15.60
C GLN A 215 30.97 -4.61 16.23
N ARG A 216 30.32 -3.75 15.43
CA ARG A 216 29.60 -2.57 15.91
C ARG A 216 28.47 -2.95 16.89
N LEU A 217 27.94 -4.16 16.75
CA LEU A 217 26.87 -4.70 17.60
C LEU A 217 27.40 -5.51 18.79
N GLY A 218 28.71 -5.52 19.05
CA GLY A 218 29.32 -6.23 20.18
C GLY A 218 29.48 -7.74 19.97
N VAL A 219 29.33 -8.25 18.74
CA VAL A 219 29.54 -9.67 18.43
C VAL A 219 31.03 -9.92 18.20
N SER A 220 31.64 -10.80 19.00
CA SER A 220 33.03 -11.22 18.82
C SER A 220 33.19 -12.04 17.53
N LEU A 221 34.01 -11.55 16.60
CA LEU A 221 34.34 -12.32 15.39
C LEU A 221 35.47 -13.29 15.72
N TYR A 222 35.24 -14.58 15.51
CA TYR A 222 36.31 -15.58 15.61
C TYR A 222 37.36 -15.31 14.52
N SER A 223 38.63 -15.09 14.92
CA SER A 223 39.74 -15.10 13.97
C SER A 223 40.02 -16.55 13.56
N ASN A 224 40.19 -16.78 12.25
CA ASN A 224 40.54 -18.09 11.72
C ASN A 224 41.92 -18.52 12.23
N HIS A 225 41.96 -19.35 13.29
CA HIS A 225 43.13 -20.14 13.67
C HIS A 225 42.91 -21.66 13.56
N SER A 226 41.91 -22.11 12.82
CA SER A 226 41.63 -23.55 12.68
C SER A 226 41.13 -23.96 11.28
N ALA A 227 41.78 -23.45 10.23
CA ALA A 227 41.65 -24.00 8.88
C ALA A 227 42.98 -24.61 8.39
N THR A 228 43.67 -25.33 9.27
CA THR A 228 44.71 -26.31 8.91
C THR A 228 44.60 -27.48 9.86
N LYS A 229 43.82 -28.50 9.49
CA LYS A 229 43.99 -29.91 9.89
C LYS A 229 42.92 -30.75 9.19
N GLY A 230 43.38 -31.67 8.32
CA GLY A 230 42.58 -32.72 7.70
C GLY A 230 42.54 -32.63 6.19
#